data_AF-D5PJM1-F1
#
_entry.id   AF-D5PJM1-F1
#
_cell.length_a   1.000
_cell.length_b   1.000
_cell.length_c   1.000
_cell.angle_alpha   90.00
_cell.angle_beta   90.00
_cell.angle_gamma   90.00
#
_symmetry.space_group_name_H-M   'P 1'
#
loop_
_entity.id
_entity.type
_entity.pdbx_description
1 polymer ?
#
loop_
_entity_poly.entity_id
_entity_poly.type
_entity_poly.pdbx_seq_one_letter_code
_entity_poly.pdbx_strand_id
1 'polypeptide(L)' 'TIHLPLDDPYQVPEGYPIKASARFGLYYTPGSELYHDTLAEIWLSSEEVAQANGFVKAD' A
#
# COMPACT_ATOMS: atom_id res chain seq x y z
N THR A 1 1.25 -6.74 11.81
CA THR A 1 2.59 -7.31 11.56
C THR A 1 3.15 -6.68 10.31
N ILE A 2 4.45 -6.34 10.30
CA ILE A 2 5.14 -5.75 9.14
C ILE A 2 5.80 -6.90 8.38
N HIS A 3 5.60 -6.96 7.06
CA HIS A 3 6.26 -7.93 6.19
C HIS A 3 7.41 -7.25 5.43
N LEU A 4 8.60 -7.86 5.47
CA LEU A 4 9.75 -7.47 4.63
C LEU A 4 9.37 -7.64 3.14
N PRO A 5 9.97 -6.85 2.22
CA PRO A 5 9.60 -6.88 0.81
C PRO A 5 9.85 -8.28 0.22
N LEU A 6 8.86 -8.77 -0.51
CA LEU A 6 8.99 -9.95 -1.39
C LEU A 6 9.95 -9.62 -2.54
N ASP A 7 10.57 -10.64 -3.16
CA ASP A 7 11.45 -10.50 -4.33
C ASP A 7 10.80 -9.73 -5.50
N ASP A 8 9.47 -9.71 -5.55
CA ASP A 8 8.69 -8.96 -6.54
C ASP A 8 7.90 -7.82 -5.87
N PRO A 9 8.19 -6.55 -6.19
CA PRO A 9 7.53 -5.39 -5.59
C PRO A 9 6.11 -5.14 -6.15
N TYR A 10 5.69 -5.89 -7.18
CA TYR A 10 4.33 -5.88 -7.72
C TYR A 10 3.46 -6.99 -7.15
N GLN A 11 4.05 -8.01 -6.49
CA GLN A 11 3.30 -9.08 -5.87
C GLN A 11 2.59 -8.60 -4.60
N VAL A 12 1.25 -8.59 -4.65
CA VAL A 12 0.39 -8.27 -3.51
C VAL A 12 0.48 -9.40 -2.47
N PRO A 13 0.91 -9.12 -1.23
CA PRO A 13 0.91 -10.13 -0.17
C PRO A 13 -0.52 -10.48 0.23
N GLU A 14 -0.76 -11.76 0.53
CA GLU A 14 -2.06 -12.22 1.00
C GLU A 14 -2.43 -11.52 2.32
N GLY A 15 -3.63 -10.93 2.35
CA GLY A 15 -4.10 -10.16 3.50
C GLY A 15 -3.56 -8.73 3.60
N TYR A 16 -2.74 -8.25 2.65
CA TYR A 16 -2.23 -6.88 2.60
C TYR A 16 -2.46 -6.22 1.24
N PRO A 17 -3.72 -5.94 0.86
CA PRO A 17 -4.05 -5.41 -0.45
C PRO A 17 -3.71 -3.93 -0.62
N ILE A 18 -3.36 -3.18 0.43
CA ILE A 18 -3.18 -1.73 0.34
C ILE A 18 -1.69 -1.40 0.20
N LYS A 19 -1.34 -0.64 -0.84
CA LYS A 19 0.02 -0.11 -1.00
C LYS A 19 0.14 1.22 -0.28
N ALA A 20 1.23 1.48 0.41
CA ALA A 20 1.51 2.79 1.00
C ALA A 20 2.90 3.28 0.60
N SER A 21 3.02 4.58 0.36
CA SER A 21 4.27 5.29 0.11
C SER A 21 4.51 6.28 1.23
N ALA A 22 5.54 5.99 2.04
CA ALA A 22 5.99 6.86 3.10
C ALA A 22 6.59 8.17 2.57
N ARG A 23 7.13 8.15 1.34
CA ARG A 23 7.66 9.36 0.69
C ARG A 23 6.59 10.42 0.42
N PHE A 24 5.41 9.98 -0.01
CA PHE A 24 4.31 10.90 -0.37
C PHE A 24 3.24 11.00 0.71
N GLY A 25 3.27 10.12 1.73
CA GLY A 25 2.19 10.02 2.70
C GLY A 25 0.89 9.52 2.10
N LEU A 26 0.95 8.73 1.02
CA LEU A 26 -0.20 8.25 0.28
C LEU A 26 -0.39 6.73 0.40
N TYR A 27 -1.63 6.27 0.33
CA TYR A 27 -1.98 4.87 0.16
C TYR A 27 -2.86 4.65 -1.08
N TYR A 28 -2.71 3.48 -1.68
CA TYR A 28 -3.35 3.06 -2.92
C TYR A 28 -4.13 1.78 -2.67
N THR A 29 -5.37 1.76 -3.13
CA THR A 29 -6.26 0.59 -3.07
C THR A 29 -6.24 -0.14 -4.41
N PRO A 30 -6.54 -1.45 -4.47
CA PRO A 30 -6.58 -2.20 -5.73
C PRO A 30 -7.59 -1.67 -6.76
N GLY A 31 -8.51 -0.78 -6.34
CA GLY A 31 -9.43 -0.08 -7.25
C GLY A 31 -8.90 1.25 -7.81
N SER A 32 -7.74 1.74 -7.37
CA SER A 32 -7.12 2.96 -7.90
C SER A 32 -6.38 2.64 -9.20
N GLU A 33 -6.49 3.51 -10.21
CA GLU A 33 -5.75 3.36 -11.47
C GLU A 33 -4.23 3.37 -11.22
N LEU A 34 -3.78 4.18 -10.27
CA LEU A 34 -2.38 4.31 -9.87
C LEU A 34 -1.87 3.11 -9.08
N TYR A 35 -2.73 2.16 -8.71
CA TYR A 35 -2.35 1.01 -7.90
C TYR A 35 -1.33 0.12 -8.61
N HIS A 36 -1.46 -0.10 -9.91
CA HIS A 36 -0.51 -0.92 -10.67
C HIS A 36 0.75 -0.13 -11.07
N ASP A 37 0.61 1.15 -11.36
CA ASP A 37 1.72 2.04 -11.73
C ASP A 37 2.60 2.43 -10.53
N THR A 38 2.08 2.32 -9.31
CA THR A 38 2.82 2.67 -8.09
C THR A 38 3.42 1.44 -7.41
N LEU A 39 4.71 1.54 -7.08
CA LEU A 39 5.40 0.58 -6.24
C LEU A 39 5.03 0.81 -4.77
N ALA A 40 4.64 -0.28 -4.09
CA ALA A 40 4.39 -0.25 -2.67
C ALA A 40 5.72 -0.18 -1.91
N GLU A 41 5.88 0.81 -1.03
CA GLU A 41 6.99 0.79 -0.07
C GLU A 41 6.61 0.01 1.19
N ILE A 42 5.32 0.04 1.51
CA ILE A 42 4.72 -0.64 2.65
C ILE A 42 3.42 -1.29 2.16
N TRP A 43 3.19 -2.53 2.56
CA TRP A 43 1.91 -3.22 2.35
C TRP A 43 1.09 -3.19 3.64
N LEU A 44 -0.17 -2.80 3.53
CA LEU A 44 -1.10 -2.63 4.64
C LEU A 44 -2.32 -3.53 4.45
N SER A 45 -2.87 -4.00 5.57
CA SER A 45 -3.99 -4.95 5.57
C SER A 45 -5.32 -4.34 5.16
N SER A 46 -5.53 -3.05 5.45
CA SER A 46 -6.78 -2.34 5.18
C SER A 46 -6.54 -0.83 5.05
N GLU A 47 -7.49 -0.12 4.43
CA GLU A 47 -7.48 1.35 4.35
C GLU A 47 -7.51 1.99 5.75
N GLU A 48 -8.23 1.38 6.70
CA GLU A 48 -8.29 1.82 8.10
C GLU A 48 -6.91 1.87 8.74
N VAL A 49 -6.05 0.88 8.47
CA VAL A 49 -4.67 0.86 8.97
C VAL A 49 -3.86 1.97 8.31
N ALA A 50 -4.05 2.23 7.01
CA ALA A 50 -3.38 3.32 6.32
C ALA A 50 -3.73 4.68 6.92
N GLN A 51 -5.03 4.93 7.13
CA GLN A 51 -5.52 6.17 7.71
C GLN A 51 -5.04 6.33 9.18
N ALA A 52 -5.06 5.24 9.96
CA ALA A 52 -4.55 5.26 11.34
C ALA A 52 -3.04 5.55 11.43
N ASN A 53 -2.27 5.22 10.39
CA ASN A 53 -0.85 5.55 10.29
C ASN A 53 -0.60 6.94 9.64
N GLY A 54 -1.64 7.71 9.34
CA GLY A 54 -1.54 9.06 8.79
C GLY A 54 -1.37 9.13 7.27
N PHE A 55 -1.58 8.02 6.56
CA PHE A 55 -1.59 8.03 5.09
C PHE A 55 -2.93 8.52 4.54
N VAL A 56 -2.87 9.25 3.44
CA VAL A 56 -4.04 9.77 2.71
C VAL A 56 -4.30 8.92 1.46
N LYS A 57 -5.57 8.73 1.08
CA LYS A 57 -5.89 7.97 -0.13
C LYS A 57 -5.37 8.72 -1.35
N ALA A 58 -4.63 8.02 -2.21
CA ALA A 58 -4.36 8.51 -3.55
C ALA A 58 -5.68 8.47 -4.34
N ASP A 59 -6.15 9.65 -4.74
CA ASP A 59 -7.28 9.86 -5.66
C ASP A 59 -6.81 9.65 -7.11
#